data_AF-A0A101J311-F1
#
_entry.id   AF-A0A101J311-F1
#
_cell.length_a   1.000
_cell.length_b   1.000
_cell.length_c   1.000
_cell.angle_alpha   90.00
_cell.angle_beta   90.00
_cell.angle_gamma   90.00
#
_symmetry.space_group_name_H-M   'P 1'
#
loop_
_entity.id
_entity.type
_entity.pdbx_description
1 polymer ?
#
loop_
_entity_poly.entity_id
_entity_poly.type
_entity_poly.pdbx_seq_one_letter_code
_entity_poly.pdbx_strand_id
1 'polypeptide(L)'
;MDIEALEGLYQKYKESPESVDESFRFFFQGFDLATAHYPVKPAAVSGQNGHFIKEIAVIRLINGYRRRGHLFTKTNPVRTRRSYSPTLAIENFDLSESDLDTVFDAGIEVGLGRTTLRNIISHLEETYCKSIGVEYRYMTKPEIVQWLQV
;
A
#
# COMPACT_ATOMS: atom_id res chain seq x y z
N MET A 1 16.53 21.43 4.94
CA MET A 1 17.59 20.97 5.86
C MET A 1 18.36 19.90 5.12
N ASP A 2 19.66 20.09 4.98
CA ASP A 2 20.54 19.15 4.29
C ASP A 2 20.98 18.06 5.28
N ILE A 3 20.62 16.81 4.98
CA ILE A 3 20.88 15.65 5.85
C ILE A 3 22.39 15.38 5.92
N GLU A 4 23.11 15.59 4.82
CA GLU A 4 24.56 15.38 4.76
C GLU A 4 25.32 16.38 5.65
N ALA A 5 24.83 17.61 5.73
CA ALA A 5 25.39 18.64 6.61
C ALA A 5 25.19 18.32 8.11
N LEU A 6 24.05 17.73 8.47
CA LEU A 6 23.76 17.34 9.86
C LEU A 6 24.62 16.14 10.30
N GLU A 7 24.79 15.15 9.42
CA GLU A 7 25.66 13.99 9.65
C GLU A 7 27.11 14.42 9.89
N GLY A 8 27.61 15.35 9.05
CA GLY A 8 28.96 15.91 9.22
C GLY A 8 29.15 16.69 10.53
N LEU A 9 28.13 17.42 10.99
CA LEU A 9 28.15 18.09 12.29
C LEU A 9 28.17 17.10 13.46
N TYR A 10 27.41 16.02 13.36
CA TYR A 10 27.39 14.98 14.40
C TYR A 10 28.72 14.24 14.49
N GLN A 11 29.39 14.00 13.36
CA GLN A 11 30.70 13.38 13.34
C GLN A 11 31.75 14.27 14.04
N LYS A 12 31.72 15.59 13.79
CA LYS A 12 32.57 16.55 14.51
C LYS A 12 32.30 16.56 16.00
N TYR A 13 31.03 16.53 16.41
CA TYR A 13 30.65 16.43 17.81
C TYR A 13 31.22 15.18 18.50
N LYS A 14 31.24 14.02 17.82
CA LYS A 14 31.83 12.78 18.35
C LYS A 14 33.34 12.85 18.53
N GLU A 15 34.04 13.54 17.63
CA GLU A 15 35.49 13.73 17.72
C GLU A 15 35.86 14.72 18.83
N SER A 16 35.12 15.82 18.93
CA SER A 16 35.26 16.80 20.00
C SER A 16 33.94 17.56 20.22
N PRO A 17 33.30 17.44 21.40
CA PRO A 17 32.04 18.12 21.69
C PRO A 17 32.10 19.65 21.64
N GLU A 18 33.28 20.25 21.78
CA GLU A 18 33.50 21.70 21.69
C GLU A 18 33.75 22.20 20.26
N SER A 19 33.85 21.29 19.29
CA SER A 19 34.05 21.65 17.87
C SER A 19 32.76 22.12 17.16
N VAL A 20 31.62 21.95 17.82
CA VAL A 20 30.30 22.37 17.33
C VAL A 20 29.75 23.50 18.18
N ASP A 21 28.86 24.30 17.59
CA ASP A 21 28.15 25.34 18.31
C ASP A 21 27.41 24.77 19.53
N GLU A 22 27.29 25.60 20.58
CA GLU A 22 26.65 25.23 21.84
C GLU A 22 25.23 24.68 21.66
N SER A 23 24.46 25.25 20.72
CA SER A 23 23.10 24.79 20.42
C SER A 23 23.09 23.35 19.89
N PHE A 24 24.03 23.02 19.02
CA PHE A 24 24.18 21.68 18.47
C PHE A 24 24.74 20.69 19.48
N ARG A 25 25.63 21.16 20.37
CA ARG A 25 26.15 20.35 21.47
C ARG A 25 25.02 19.86 22.39
N PHE A 26 24.11 20.74 22.80
CA PHE A 26 22.94 20.37 23.61
C PHE A 26 21.97 19.48 22.86
N PHE A 27 21.75 19.74 21.56
CA PHE A 27 20.93 18.89 20.72
C PHE A 27 21.47 17.45 20.64
N PHE A 28 22.76 17.27 20.32
CA PHE A 28 23.38 15.95 20.22
C PHE A 28 23.48 15.24 21.55
N GLN A 29 23.71 15.96 22.65
CA GLN A 29 23.67 15.39 24.00
C GLN A 29 22.27 14.82 24.33
N GLY A 30 21.20 15.55 23.99
CA GLY A 30 19.83 15.06 24.16
C GLY A 30 19.51 13.88 23.24
N PHE A 31 20.01 13.90 22.00
CA PHE A 31 19.87 12.82 21.03
C PHE A 31 20.57 11.52 21.49
N ASP A 32 21.81 11.62 21.97
CA ASP A 32 22.58 10.50 22.52
C ASP A 32 21.91 9.94 23.78
N LEU A 33 21.39 10.80 24.66
CA LEU A 33 20.63 10.38 25.83
C LEU A 33 19.37 9.61 25.45
N ALA A 34 18.61 10.12 24.46
CA ALA A 34 17.41 9.49 23.97
C ALA A 34 17.69 8.14 23.31
N THR A 35 18.73 8.03 22.48
CA THR A 35 19.12 6.77 21.83
C THR A 35 19.68 5.74 22.82
N ALA A 36 20.32 6.17 23.91
CA ALA A 36 20.80 5.27 24.97
C ALA A 36 19.66 4.67 25.81
N HIS A 37 18.64 5.45 26.15
CA HIS A 37 17.52 5.02 27.01
C HIS A 37 16.35 4.41 26.23
N TYR A 38 16.15 4.88 25.00
CA TYR A 38 15.17 4.36 24.06
C TYR A 38 15.92 3.99 22.79
N PRO A 39 16.60 2.83 22.77
CA PRO A 39 17.23 2.36 21.55
C PRO A 39 16.13 2.23 20.51
N VAL A 40 16.11 3.18 19.58
CA VAL A 40 15.35 3.07 18.35
C VAL A 40 15.99 1.87 17.66
N LYS A 41 15.42 0.68 17.87
CA LYS A 41 15.68 -0.43 16.94
C LYS A 41 15.44 0.20 15.58
N PRO A 42 16.45 0.27 14.70
CA PRO A 42 16.16 0.66 13.34
C PRO A 42 15.06 -0.31 12.94
N ALA A 43 13.84 0.21 12.75
CA ALA A 43 12.80 -0.54 12.08
C ALA A 43 13.52 -1.09 10.84
N ALA A 44 13.39 -2.38 10.56
CA ALA A 44 13.97 -2.94 9.36
C ALA A 44 13.31 -2.26 8.14
N VAL A 45 13.76 -1.04 7.80
CA VAL A 45 13.17 -0.15 6.80
C VAL A 45 13.34 -0.75 5.40
N SER A 46 14.20 -1.74 5.25
CA SER A 46 14.53 -2.34 3.97
C SER A 46 13.71 -3.58 3.60
N GLY A 47 12.97 -4.19 4.55
CA GLY A 47 12.25 -5.47 4.29
C GLY A 47 10.74 -5.41 4.50
N GLN A 48 10.27 -4.76 5.57
CA GLN A 48 8.83 -4.75 5.91
C GLN A 48 8.05 -3.62 5.23
N ASN A 49 8.70 -2.51 4.88
CA ASN A 49 8.04 -1.43 4.13
C ASN A 49 7.57 -1.89 2.75
N GLY A 50 8.34 -2.75 2.08
CA GLY A 50 7.97 -3.25 0.75
C GLY A 50 6.69 -4.08 0.76
N HIS A 51 6.54 -4.98 1.74
CA HIS A 51 5.33 -5.80 1.86
C HIS A 51 4.12 -4.96 2.29
N PHE A 52 4.29 -4.05 3.26
CA PHE A 52 3.23 -3.13 3.67
C PHE A 52 2.75 -2.19 2.53
N ILE A 53 3.68 -1.65 1.73
CA ILE A 53 3.32 -0.85 0.55
C ILE A 53 2.51 -1.69 -0.45
N LYS A 54 2.89 -2.96 -0.63
CA LYS A 54 2.17 -3.89 -1.50
C LYS A 54 0.80 -4.27 -0.94
N GLU A 55 0.61 -4.39 0.37
CA GLU A 55 -0.72 -4.56 0.98
C GLU A 55 -1.66 -3.39 0.61
N ILE A 56 -1.16 -2.16 0.72
CA ILE A 56 -1.92 -0.96 0.31
C ILE A 56 -2.24 -1.01 -1.19
N ALA A 57 -1.29 -1.45 -2.02
CA ALA A 57 -1.50 -1.64 -3.45
C ALA A 57 -2.61 -2.67 -3.74
N VAL A 58 -2.66 -3.80 -3.03
CA VAL A 58 -3.73 -4.79 -3.14
C VAL A 58 -5.08 -4.22 -2.71
N ILE A 59 -5.13 -3.41 -1.65
CA ILE A 59 -6.37 -2.70 -1.26
C ILE A 59 -6.82 -1.71 -2.34
N ARG A 60 -5.88 -1.00 -3.00
CA ARG A 60 -6.19 -0.14 -4.15
C ARG A 60 -6.75 -0.95 -5.32
N LEU A 61 -6.19 -2.12 -5.60
CA LEU A 61 -6.66 -3.06 -6.62
C LEU A 61 -8.11 -3.48 -6.34
N ILE A 62 -8.41 -3.97 -5.12
CA ILE A 62 -9.76 -4.35 -4.68
C ILE A 62 -10.76 -3.20 -4.91
N ASN A 63 -10.39 -1.99 -4.50
CA ASN A 63 -11.23 -0.81 -4.71
C ASN A 63 -11.36 -0.42 -6.19
N GLY A 64 -10.36 -0.72 -7.01
CA GLY A 64 -10.42 -0.60 -8.46
C GLY A 64 -11.50 -1.48 -9.08
N TYR A 65 -11.55 -2.76 -8.70
CA TYR A 65 -12.59 -3.70 -9.12
C TYR A 65 -13.99 -3.28 -8.63
N ARG A 66 -14.14 -2.88 -7.36
CA ARG A 66 -15.42 -2.39 -6.82
C ARG A 66 -15.97 -1.17 -7.56
N ARG A 67 -15.10 -0.26 -7.99
CA ARG A 67 -15.51 0.98 -8.69
C ARG A 67 -15.71 0.79 -10.18
N ARG A 68 -14.89 -0.04 -10.84
CA ARG A 68 -14.80 -0.06 -12.32
C ARG A 68 -14.96 -1.45 -12.93
N GLY A 69 -15.08 -2.52 -12.14
CA GLY A 69 -15.20 -3.90 -12.63
C GLY A 69 -16.36 -4.09 -13.61
N HIS A 70 -17.49 -3.41 -13.38
CA HIS A 70 -18.64 -3.42 -14.28
C HIS A 70 -18.31 -3.05 -15.74
N LEU A 71 -17.27 -2.23 -15.97
CA LEU A 71 -16.79 -1.85 -17.30
C LEU A 71 -16.13 -3.02 -18.07
N PHE A 72 -15.62 -4.02 -17.33
CA PHE A 72 -14.87 -5.16 -17.85
C PHE A 72 -15.69 -6.45 -17.88
N THR A 73 -17.01 -6.35 -17.74
CA THR A 73 -17.92 -7.50 -17.68
C THR A 73 -18.17 -8.15 -19.05
N LYS A 74 -18.38 -9.47 -19.03
CA LYS A 74 -18.77 -10.30 -20.17
C LYS A 74 -20.30 -10.40 -20.31
N THR A 75 -20.98 -9.25 -20.25
CA THR A 75 -22.46 -9.17 -20.28
C THR A 75 -23.06 -9.21 -21.69
N ASN A 76 -22.27 -8.99 -22.74
CA ASN A 76 -22.76 -8.95 -24.12
C ASN A 76 -22.43 -10.25 -24.86
N PRO A 77 -23.41 -11.13 -25.15
CA PRO A 77 -23.16 -12.40 -25.84
C PRO A 77 -23.04 -12.27 -27.36
N VAL A 78 -23.41 -11.13 -27.95
CA VAL A 78 -23.49 -10.95 -29.41
C VAL A 78 -22.23 -10.30 -29.97
N ARG A 79 -21.65 -9.34 -29.25
CA ARG A 79 -20.48 -8.58 -29.70
C ARG A 79 -19.55 -8.25 -28.56
N THR A 80 -18.27 -8.04 -28.90
CA THR A 80 -17.26 -7.56 -27.96
C THR A 80 -17.68 -6.20 -27.38
N ARG A 81 -17.50 -6.03 -26.06
CA ARG A 81 -17.73 -4.74 -25.40
C ARG A 81 -16.63 -3.74 -25.77
N ARG A 82 -16.86 -2.48 -25.41
CA ARG A 82 -15.85 -1.42 -25.51
C ARG A 82 -14.67 -1.75 -24.61
N SER A 83 -13.47 -1.47 -25.08
CA SER A 83 -12.26 -1.53 -24.25
C SER A 83 -12.13 -0.23 -23.45
N TYR A 84 -11.72 -0.35 -22.20
CA TYR A 84 -11.51 0.78 -21.30
C TYR A 84 -10.06 0.84 -20.83
N SER A 85 -9.52 2.05 -20.70
CA SER A 85 -8.19 2.32 -20.15
C SER A 85 -8.27 3.36 -19.02
N PRO A 86 -7.40 3.28 -17.98
CA PRO A 86 -6.51 2.16 -17.68
C PRO A 86 -7.30 0.89 -17.31
N THR A 87 -6.71 -0.28 -17.54
CA THR A 87 -7.33 -1.57 -17.24
C THR A 87 -7.35 -1.86 -15.72
N LEU A 88 -7.77 -3.06 -15.33
CA LEU A 88 -7.62 -3.59 -13.97
C LEU A 88 -6.34 -4.43 -13.81
N ALA A 89 -5.41 -4.35 -14.77
CA ALA A 89 -4.13 -5.03 -14.69
C ALA A 89 -3.33 -4.54 -13.47
N ILE A 90 -2.61 -5.46 -12.83
CA ILE A 90 -1.95 -5.26 -11.53
C ILE A 90 -0.85 -4.20 -11.58
N GLU A 91 -0.25 -3.99 -12.75
CA GLU A 91 0.79 -3.01 -13.02
C GLU A 91 0.27 -1.57 -12.84
N ASN A 92 -1.04 -1.34 -13.05
CA ASN A 92 -1.67 -0.04 -12.80
C ASN A 92 -1.82 0.26 -11.29
N PHE A 93 -1.49 -0.69 -10.43
CA PHE A 93 -1.56 -0.59 -8.98
C PHE A 93 -0.20 -0.79 -8.32
N ASP A 94 0.90 -0.67 -9.08
CA ASP A 94 2.28 -0.80 -8.57
C ASP A 94 2.60 -2.23 -8.07
N LEU A 95 1.92 -3.23 -8.64
CA LEU A 95 2.15 -4.67 -8.41
C LEU A 95 2.76 -5.30 -9.67
N SER A 96 3.48 -6.40 -9.49
CA SER A 96 4.14 -7.13 -10.57
C SER A 96 3.73 -8.61 -10.61
N GLU A 97 4.02 -9.31 -11.71
CA GLU A 97 3.77 -10.75 -11.80
C GLU A 97 4.49 -11.54 -10.69
N SER A 98 5.64 -11.05 -10.21
CA SER A 98 6.37 -11.67 -9.10
C SER A 98 5.59 -11.67 -7.77
N ASP A 99 4.56 -10.83 -7.66
CA ASP A 99 3.72 -10.70 -6.48
C ASP A 99 2.52 -11.66 -6.47
N LEU A 100 2.23 -12.34 -7.57
CA LEU A 100 1.02 -13.17 -7.73
C LEU A 100 0.92 -14.27 -6.67
N ASP A 101 2.06 -14.89 -6.33
CA ASP A 101 2.12 -15.97 -5.35
C ASP A 101 2.51 -15.47 -3.94
N THR A 102 2.67 -14.15 -3.77
CA THR A 102 2.85 -13.51 -2.46
C THR A 102 1.52 -13.51 -1.71
N VAL A 103 1.59 -13.81 -0.42
CA VAL A 103 0.43 -13.84 0.50
C VAL A 103 0.21 -12.45 1.09
N PHE A 104 -1.05 -12.01 1.06
CA PHE A 104 -1.52 -10.73 1.56
C PHE A 104 -2.66 -10.89 2.56
N ASP A 105 -2.67 -10.06 3.59
CA ASP A 105 -3.76 -9.93 4.56
C ASP A 105 -4.93 -9.12 3.99
N ALA A 106 -4.71 -8.32 2.95
CA ALA A 106 -5.75 -7.59 2.21
C ALA A 106 -6.90 -8.48 1.69
N GLY A 107 -6.72 -9.80 1.58
CA GLY A 107 -7.81 -10.72 1.24
C GLY A 107 -8.96 -10.74 2.26
N ILE A 108 -8.73 -10.29 3.50
CA ILE A 108 -9.78 -10.10 4.51
C ILE A 108 -10.85 -9.11 4.03
N GLU A 109 -10.48 -8.08 3.26
CA GLU A 109 -11.40 -7.06 2.74
C GLU A 109 -12.48 -7.63 1.81
N VAL A 110 -12.25 -8.83 1.25
CA VAL A 110 -13.16 -9.55 0.35
C VAL A 110 -13.60 -10.90 0.92
N GLY A 111 -13.42 -11.11 2.24
CA GLY A 111 -13.89 -12.31 2.93
C GLY A 111 -13.06 -13.59 2.69
N LEU A 112 -11.90 -13.50 2.01
CA LEU A 112 -11.04 -14.66 1.75
C LEU A 112 -10.05 -14.96 2.89
N GLY A 113 -9.84 -14.00 3.80
CA GLY A 113 -8.78 -14.08 4.80
C GLY A 113 -7.39 -13.83 4.21
N ARG A 114 -6.34 -14.29 4.89
CA ARG A 114 -4.95 -14.19 4.42
C ARG A 114 -4.73 -15.17 3.26
N THR A 115 -4.45 -14.66 2.06
CA THR A 115 -4.35 -15.49 0.84
C THR A 115 -3.40 -14.88 -0.20
N THR A 116 -3.04 -15.63 -1.25
CA THR A 116 -2.23 -15.13 -2.36
C THR A 116 -2.93 -14.07 -3.20
N LEU A 117 -2.16 -13.15 -3.79
CA LEU A 117 -2.69 -12.14 -4.72
C LEU A 117 -3.45 -12.77 -5.89
N ARG A 118 -2.95 -13.90 -6.42
CA ARG A 118 -3.63 -14.68 -7.48
C ARG A 118 -5.06 -15.06 -7.10
N ASN A 119 -5.26 -15.53 -5.86
CA ASN A 119 -6.59 -15.90 -5.38
C ASN A 119 -7.50 -14.67 -5.25
N ILE A 120 -6.96 -13.56 -4.74
CA ILE A 120 -7.68 -12.28 -4.63
C ILE A 120 -8.15 -11.82 -6.01
N ILE A 121 -7.25 -11.81 -7.02
CA ILE A 121 -7.58 -11.40 -8.39
C ILE A 121 -8.68 -12.30 -8.98
N SER A 122 -8.53 -13.62 -8.86
CA SER A 122 -9.53 -14.57 -9.36
C SER A 122 -10.91 -14.31 -8.76
N HIS A 123 -10.98 -14.10 -7.45
CA HIS A 123 -12.23 -13.79 -6.75
C HIS A 123 -12.82 -12.45 -7.20
N LEU A 124 -12.01 -11.41 -7.36
CA LEU A 124 -12.44 -10.10 -7.84
C LEU A 124 -12.96 -10.15 -9.29
N GLU A 125 -12.30 -10.90 -10.17
CA GLU A 125 -12.74 -11.12 -11.55
C GLU A 125 -14.06 -11.88 -11.62
N GLU A 126 -14.22 -12.90 -10.78
CA GLU A 126 -15.47 -13.65 -10.68
C GLU A 126 -16.63 -12.77 -10.19
N THR A 127 -16.37 -11.95 -9.18
CA THR A 127 -17.37 -11.10 -8.54
C THR A 127 -17.80 -9.92 -9.41
N TYR A 128 -16.84 -9.21 -10.04
CA TYR A 128 -17.11 -7.92 -10.67
C TYR A 128 -17.02 -7.90 -12.20
N CYS A 129 -16.46 -8.94 -12.84
CA CYS A 129 -16.13 -8.93 -14.28
C CYS A 129 -16.76 -10.08 -15.10
N LYS A 130 -17.64 -10.90 -14.50
CA LYS A 130 -18.35 -11.98 -15.21
C LYS A 130 -19.58 -11.44 -15.96
N SER A 131 -20.71 -12.13 -15.89
CA SER A 131 -21.92 -11.83 -16.65
C SER A 131 -22.83 -10.79 -15.96
N ILE A 132 -22.44 -10.31 -14.78
CA ILE A 132 -23.17 -9.30 -14.00
C ILE A 132 -22.24 -8.10 -13.79
N GLY A 133 -22.73 -6.89 -14.08
CA GLY A 133 -22.05 -5.64 -13.76
C GLY A 133 -22.72 -4.95 -12.59
N VAL A 134 -21.98 -4.80 -11.49
CA VAL A 134 -22.49 -4.18 -10.27
C VAL A 134 -21.96 -2.75 -10.16
N GLU A 135 -22.88 -1.80 -10.03
CA GLU A 135 -22.58 -0.38 -9.81
C GLU A 135 -23.31 0.09 -8.55
N TYR A 136 -22.55 0.38 -7.51
CA TYR A 136 -23.10 0.79 -6.22
C TYR A 136 -22.27 1.88 -5.52
N ARG A 137 -21.02 2.10 -5.94
CA ARG A 137 -20.09 3.04 -5.28
C ARG A 137 -20.46 4.52 -5.42
N TYR A 138 -21.47 4.85 -6.23
CA TYR A 138 -22.05 6.20 -6.32
C TYR A 138 -23.04 6.50 -5.20
N MET A 139 -23.50 5.48 -4.46
CA MET A 139 -24.43 5.66 -3.36
C MET A 139 -23.78 6.44 -2.20
N THR A 140 -24.53 7.35 -1.60
CA THR A 140 -24.05 8.24 -0.52
C THR A 140 -24.18 7.63 0.87
N LYS A 141 -25.09 6.67 1.05
CA LYS A 141 -25.39 6.00 2.32
C LYS A 141 -24.38 4.87 2.59
N PRO A 142 -23.45 5.02 3.56
CA PRO A 142 -22.40 4.04 3.80
C PRO A 142 -22.94 2.65 4.16
N GLU A 143 -24.05 2.58 4.88
CA GLU A 143 -24.70 1.34 5.28
C GLU A 143 -25.19 0.51 4.08
N ILE A 144 -25.67 1.17 3.03
CA ILE A 144 -26.11 0.50 1.80
C ILE A 144 -24.90 0.04 0.98
N VAL A 145 -23.87 0.88 0.89
CA VAL A 145 -22.61 0.53 0.22
C VAL A 145 -22.00 -0.71 0.87
N GLN A 146 -21.99 -0.76 2.21
CA GLN A 146 -21.46 -1.89 2.95
C GLN A 146 -22.33 -3.13 2.78
N TRP A 147 -23.67 -3.01 2.81
CA TRP A 147 -24.58 -4.13 2.60
C TRP A 147 -24.42 -4.79 1.21
N LEU A 148 -24.21 -3.99 0.15
CA LEU A 148 -23.99 -4.51 -1.21
C LEU A 148 -22.58 -5.07 -1.45
N GLN A 149 -21.63 -4.76 -0.56
CA GLN A 149 -20.24 -5.13 -0.71
C GLN A 149 -19.91 -6.52 -0.12
N VAL A 150 -20.83 -7.07 0.69
CA VAL A 150 -20.70 -8.38 1.34
C VAL A 150 -20.81 -9.52 0.33
#